data_AF-A0A3S4NQN5-F1
#
_entry.id   AF-A0A3S4NQN5-F1
#
_cell.length_a   1.000
_cell.length_b   1.000
_cell.length_c   1.000
_cell.angle_alpha   90.00
_cell.angle_beta   90.00
_cell.angle_gamma   90.00
#
_symmetry.space_group_name_H-M   'P 1'
#
loop_
_entity.id
_entity.type
_entity.pdbx_description
1 polymer ?
#
loop_
_entity_poly.entity_id
_entity_poly.type
_entity_poly.pdbx_seq_one_letter_code
_entity_poly.pdbx_strand_id
1 'polypeptide(L)' 'MVLQAAIHGQGVALANNVMAQSEIEAGRLVCPFNDVLVSKNAFYLVCHDSQAELG' A
#
# COMPACT_ATOMS: atom_id res chain seq x y z
N MET A 1 -10.44 -0.87 7.08
CA MET A 1 -9.36 -1.13 6.08
C MET A 1 -8.32 -2.03 6.71
N VAL A 2 -7.72 -2.96 5.95
CA VAL A 2 -6.86 -4.03 6.50
C VAL A 2 -5.58 -3.48 7.18
N LEU A 3 -4.99 -2.41 6.64
CA LEU A 3 -3.80 -1.79 7.23
C LEU A 3 -4.08 -1.21 8.63
N GLN A 4 -5.24 -0.59 8.83
CA GLN A 4 -5.66 -0.08 10.13
C GLN A 4 -5.90 -1.20 11.14
N ALA A 5 -6.46 -2.33 10.71
CA ALA A 5 -6.62 -3.50 11.58
C ALA A 5 -5.25 -3.99 12.11
N ALA A 6 -4.25 -4.08 11.24
CA ALA A 6 -2.89 -4.46 11.62
C ALA A 6 -2.24 -3.43 12.57
N ILE A 7 -2.38 -2.13 12.30
CA ILE A 7 -1.86 -1.06 13.19
C ILE A 7 -2.45 -1.16 14.59
N HIS A 8 -3.73 -1.51 14.71
CA HIS A 8 -4.42 -1.69 16.00
C HIS A 8 -4.23 -3.08 16.61
N GLY A 9 -3.31 -3.90 16.08
CA GLY A 9 -2.98 -5.21 16.66
C GLY A 9 -4.03 -6.30 16.44
N GLN A 10 -4.93 -6.15 15.47
CA GLN A 10 -5.97 -7.15 15.17
C GLN A 10 -5.44 -8.36 14.38
N GLY A 11 -4.17 -8.34 13.94
CA GLY A 11 -3.54 -9.44 13.23
C GLY A 11 -2.47 -8.99 12.24
N VAL A 12 -2.20 -9.84 11.25
CA VAL A 12 -1.22 -9.61 10.17
C VAL A 12 -1.96 -9.28 8.87
N ALA A 13 -1.44 -8.32 8.11
CA ALA A 13 -2.00 -7.89 6.83
C ALA A 13 -0.97 -8.04 5.70
N LEU A 14 -1.41 -8.51 4.53
CA LEU A 14 -0.67 -8.36 3.29
C LEU A 14 -1.03 -7.01 2.66
N ALA A 15 -0.04 -6.15 2.47
CA ALA A 15 -0.24 -4.80 1.96
C ALA A 15 0.81 -4.45 0.90
N ASN A 16 0.50 -3.45 0.07
CA ASN A 16 1.49 -2.91 -0.86
C ASN A 16 2.55 -2.11 -0.09
N ASN A 17 3.83 -2.32 -0.41
CA ASN A 17 4.95 -1.62 0.22
C ASN A 17 4.77 -0.10 0.24
N VAL A 18 4.30 0.50 -0.87
CA VAL A 18 4.12 1.96 -0.96
C VAL A 18 3.13 2.47 0.08
N MET A 19 2.08 1.70 0.39
CA MET A 19 1.06 2.09 1.36
C MET A 19 1.49 1.81 2.81
N ALA A 20 2.33 0.80 3.04
CA ALA A 20 2.78 0.41 4.38
C ALA A 20 4.05 1.14 4.84
N GLN A 21 4.84 1.68 3.91
CA GLN A 21 6.16 2.23 4.20
C GLN A 21 6.13 3.37 5.23
N SER A 22 5.19 4.31 5.13
CA SER A 22 5.07 5.41 6.10
C SER A 22 4.82 4.91 7.53
N GLU A 23 4.07 3.81 7.67
CA GLU A 23 3.71 3.24 8.97
C GLU A 23 4.86 2.42 9.56
N ILE A 24 5.66 1.77 8.70
CA ILE A 24 6.86 1.05 9.09
C ILE A 24 7.95 2.04 9.52
N GLU A 25 8.20 3.10 8.75
CA GLU A 25 9.16 4.15 9.08
C GLU A 25 8.80 4.87 10.38
N ALA A 26 7.51 5.07 10.65
CA ALA A 26 7.03 5.63 11.90
C ALA A 26 7.01 4.62 13.08
N GLY A 27 7.41 3.36 12.85
CA GLY A 27 7.49 2.32 13.88
C GLY A 27 6.15 1.76 14.36
N ARG A 28 5.03 2.08 13.67
CA ARG A 28 3.68 1.57 14.00
C ARG A 28 3.44 0.17 13.46
N LEU A 29 4.13 -0.19 12.37
CA LEU A 29 4.11 -1.53 11.78
C LEU A 29 5.53 -2.08 11.66
N VAL A 30 5.62 -3.39 11.56
CA VAL A 30 6.85 -4.12 11.20
C VAL A 30 6.53 -5.12 10.09
N CYS A 31 7.53 -5.52 9.32
CA CYS A 31 7.41 -6.60 8.34
C CYS A 31 7.93 -7.90 9.00
N PRO A 32 7.06 -8.77 9.54
CA PRO A 32 7.50 -9.95 10.29
C PRO A 32 8.09 -11.06 9.42
N PHE A 33 7.81 -11.05 8.11
CA PHE A 33 8.27 -12.04 7.13
C PHE A 33 8.94 -11.34 5.96
N ASN A 34 9.93 -12.00 5.36
CA ASN A 34 10.61 -11.48 4.16
C ASN A 34 9.96 -11.97 2.86
N ASP A 35 8.91 -12.79 2.94
CA ASP A 35 8.17 -13.28 1.79
C ASP A 35 7.41 -12.14 1.12
N VAL A 36 7.64 -11.97 -0.18
CA VAL A 36 6.99 -10.94 -0.99
C VAL A 36 6.14 -11.57 -2.07
N LEU A 37 4.89 -11.13 -2.18
CA LEU A 37 4.02 -11.50 -3.28
C LEU A 37 4.19 -10.50 -4.42
N VAL A 38 4.90 -10.90 -5.46
CA VAL A 38 5.06 -10.08 -6.67
C VAL A 38 3.74 -10.07 -7.42
N SER A 39 3.09 -8.90 -7.46
CA SER A 39 1.88 -8.69 -8.27
C SER A 39 2.25 -8.12 -9.64
N LYS A 40 1.54 -8.57 -10.68
CA LYS A 40 1.59 -7.96 -12.02
C LYS A 40 0.65 -6.74 -12.15
N ASN A 41 -0.09 -6.42 -11.09
CA ASN A 41 -1.02 -5.31 -11.09
C ASN A 41 -0.26 -3.98 -11.00
N ALA A 42 -0.75 -2.98 -11.73
CA ALA A 42 -0.20 -1.63 -11.71
C ALA A 42 -1.23 -0.64 -11.16
N PHE A 43 -0.73 0.48 -10.63
CA PHE A 43 -1.56 1.65 -10.34
C PHE A 43 -1.67 2.48 -11.62
N TYR A 44 -2.88 2.85 -12.00
CA TYR A 44 -3.15 3.68 -13.17
C TYR A 44 -3.63 5.06 -12.73
N LEU A 45 -3.11 6.10 -13.36
CA LEU A 45 -3.68 7.44 -13.28
C LEU A 45 -4.90 7.47 -14.22
N VAL A 46 -6.06 7.78 -13.67
CA VAL A 46 -7.31 7.90 -14.43
C VAL A 46 -7.75 9.36 -14.39
N CYS A 47 -8.02 9.93 -15.56
CA CYS A 47 -8.53 11.30 -15.71
C CYS A 47 -9.63 11.33 -16.77
N HIS A 48 -10.37 12.43 -16.83
CA HIS A 48 -11.29 12.66 -17.95
C HIS A 48 -10.51 12.94 -19.22
N ASP A 49 -10.99 12.48 -20.37
CA ASP A 49 -10.33 12.68 -21.67
C ASP A 49 -10.01 14.15 -21.96
N SER A 50 -10.87 15.07 -21.53
CA SER A 50 -10.68 16.52 -21.67
C SER A 50 -9.44 17.06 -20.92
N GLN A 51 -8.90 16.31 -19.97
CA GLN A 51 -7.75 16.67 -19.15
C GLN A 51 -6.46 15.96 -19.58
N ALA A 52 -6.53 15.02 -20.53
CA ALA A 52 -5.40 14.21 -20.95
C ALA A 52 -4.32 15.02 -21.71
N GLU A 53 -4.71 16.10 -22.40
CA GLU A 53 -3.80 16.93 -23.21
C GLU A 53 -3.32 18.21 -22.49
N LEU A 54 -3.74 18.45 -21.25
CA LEU A 54 -3.42 19.66 -20.49
C LEU A 54 -2.04 19.61 -19.77
N GLY A 55 -1.16 18.71 -20.22
CA GLY A 55 0.17 18.46 -19.64
C GLY A 55 1.17 19.59 -19.85
#